data_AF-A0A957Z283-F1
#
_entry.id   AF-A0A957Z283-F1
#
_cell.length_a   1.000
_cell.length_b   1.000
_cell.length_c   1.000
_cell.angle_alpha   90.00
_cell.angle_beta   90.00
_cell.angle_gamma   90.00
#
_symmetry.space_group_name_H-M   'P 1'
#
loop_
_entity.id
_entity.type
_entity.pdbx_description
1 polymer ?
#
loop_
_entity_poly.entity_id
_entity_poly.type
_entity_poly.pdbx_seq_one_letter_code
_entity_poly.pdbx_strand_id
1 'polypeptide(L)'
;YGMDSHKLIVADHASHKITQIRAILAMYPTLTFILIGDSGQQDPEIYTRLIREFPQRFRVILIRDVSADARDQQVHSLAQQSVAAGVPMHLVADSAQAATVLQQLGLLDGHAVEQIVAAR
;
A
#
# COMPACT_ATOMS: atom_id res chain seq x y z
N TYR A 1 7.72 10.36 -36.54
CA TYR A 1 7.41 9.19 -35.70
C TYR A 1 8.00 9.43 -34.33
N GLY A 2 7.19 9.84 -33.35
CA GLY A 2 7.64 10.03 -31.98
C GLY A 2 6.60 9.42 -31.05
N MET A 3 6.80 8.15 -30.69
CA MET A 3 5.95 7.50 -29.69
C MET A 3 6.63 7.58 -28.33
N ASP A 4 5.94 8.24 -27.41
CA ASP A 4 6.21 8.40 -25.98
C ASP A 4 6.49 7.05 -25.30
N SER A 5 7.78 6.74 -25.10
CA SER A 5 8.24 5.45 -24.57
C SER A 5 8.09 5.34 -23.05
N HIS A 6 7.76 6.43 -22.36
CA HIS A 6 7.65 6.47 -20.90
C HIS A 6 6.28 6.03 -20.37
N LYS A 7 5.26 5.94 -21.23
CA LYS A 7 3.87 5.64 -20.83
C LYS A 7 3.51 4.15 -20.94
N LEU A 8 4.21 3.40 -21.80
CA LEU A 8 3.98 1.97 -22.01
C LEU A 8 4.57 1.08 -20.92
N ILE A 9 5.74 1.43 -20.37
CA ILE A 9 6.44 0.62 -19.34
C ILE A 9 5.76 0.74 -17.96
N VAL A 10 5.24 1.92 -17.64
CA VAL A 10 4.59 2.21 -16.36
C VAL A 10 3.23 1.51 -16.25
N ALA A 11 2.41 1.54 -17.31
CA ALA A 11 1.12 0.87 -17.35
C ALA A 11 1.23 -0.66 -17.24
N ASP A 12 2.26 -1.24 -17.87
CA ASP A 12 2.55 -2.67 -17.82
C ASP A 12 2.85 -3.10 -16.37
N HIS A 13 3.68 -2.33 -15.65
CA HIS A 13 4.05 -2.65 -14.27
C HIS A 13 2.86 -2.63 -13.29
N ALA A 14 1.96 -1.66 -13.40
CA ALA A 14 0.75 -1.60 -12.57
C ALA A 14 -0.22 -2.75 -12.86
N SER A 15 -0.41 -3.09 -14.14
CA SER A 15 -1.26 -4.21 -14.56
C SER A 15 -0.73 -5.55 -14.06
N HIS A 16 0.59 -5.75 -14.10
CA HIS A 16 1.23 -6.96 -13.58
C HIS A 16 1.10 -7.07 -12.06
N LYS A 17 1.28 -5.99 -11.31
CA LYS A 17 1.07 -5.97 -9.85
C LYS A 17 -0.38 -6.32 -9.48
N ILE A 18 -1.37 -5.73 -10.15
CA ILE A 18 -2.78 -6.05 -9.92
C ILE A 18 -3.06 -7.53 -10.19
N THR A 19 -2.53 -8.06 -11.30
CA THR A 19 -2.73 -9.46 -11.69
C THR A 19 -2.13 -10.41 -10.66
N GLN A 20 -0.93 -10.13 -10.16
CA GLN A 20 -0.29 -10.93 -9.11
C GLN A 20 -1.08 -10.89 -7.79
N ILE A 21 -1.52 -9.70 -7.35
CA ILE A 21 -2.29 -9.59 -6.11
C ILE A 21 -3.62 -10.34 -6.24
N ARG A 22 -4.31 -10.23 -7.39
CA ARG A 22 -5.54 -11.00 -7.66
C ARG A 22 -5.31 -12.51 -7.62
N ALA A 23 -4.18 -12.99 -8.16
CA ALA A 23 -3.84 -14.41 -8.10
C ALA A 23 -3.65 -14.90 -6.65
N ILE A 24 -2.98 -14.10 -5.80
CA ILE A 24 -2.79 -14.40 -4.37
C ILE A 24 -4.14 -14.42 -3.64
N LEU A 25 -5.01 -13.42 -3.90
CA LEU A 25 -6.34 -13.36 -3.30
C LEU A 25 -7.22 -14.57 -3.66
N ALA A 26 -7.10 -15.04 -4.91
CA ALA A 26 -7.81 -16.21 -5.41
C ALA A 26 -7.26 -17.51 -4.79
N MET A 27 -5.95 -17.60 -4.58
CA MET A 27 -5.29 -18.77 -3.96
C MET A 27 -5.65 -18.91 -2.48
N TYR A 28 -5.87 -17.79 -1.77
CA TYR A 28 -6.17 -17.80 -0.34
C TYR A 28 -7.50 -17.09 -0.04
N PRO A 29 -8.67 -17.67 -0.36
CA PRO A 29 -9.96 -16.97 -0.35
C PRO A 29 -10.41 -16.46 1.03
N THR A 30 -9.88 -17.02 2.12
CA THR A 30 -10.28 -16.69 3.49
C THR A 30 -9.30 -15.75 4.22
N LEU A 31 -8.11 -15.55 3.67
CA LEU A 31 -7.10 -14.71 4.31
C LEU A 31 -7.29 -13.23 3.98
N THR A 32 -6.97 -12.39 4.96
CA THR A 32 -6.88 -10.94 4.83
C THR A 32 -5.42 -10.52 4.77
N PHE A 33 -5.14 -9.45 4.02
CA PHE A 33 -3.78 -9.00 3.74
C PHE A 33 -3.52 -7.58 4.22
N ILE A 34 -2.24 -7.27 4.43
CA ILE A 34 -1.71 -5.93 4.64
C ILE A 34 -0.95 -5.57 3.37
N LEU A 35 -1.22 -4.40 2.81
CA LEU A 35 -0.51 -3.91 1.62
C LEU A 35 0.59 -2.95 2.06
N ILE A 36 1.81 -3.18 1.58
CA ILE A 36 2.98 -2.34 1.89
C ILE A 36 3.61 -1.93 0.58
N GLY A 37 3.69 -0.63 0.34
CA GLY A 37 4.24 -0.07 -0.90
C GLY A 37 4.93 1.27 -0.66
N ASP A 38 5.29 1.94 -1.74
CA ASP A 38 6.14 3.12 -1.74
C ASP A 38 5.44 4.31 -2.42
N SER A 39 5.52 5.50 -1.81
CA SER A 39 4.85 6.71 -2.28
C SER A 39 5.41 7.19 -3.61
N GLY A 40 6.65 6.83 -3.96
CA GLY A 40 7.32 7.19 -5.22
C GLY A 40 6.89 6.33 -6.41
N GLN A 41 6.21 5.21 -6.16
CA GLN A 41 5.69 4.27 -7.17
C GLN A 41 4.17 4.39 -7.34
N GLN A 42 3.57 3.60 -8.22
CA GLN A 42 2.11 3.58 -8.43
C GLN A 42 1.33 2.76 -7.37
N ASP A 43 1.96 2.47 -6.24
CA ASP A 43 1.38 1.60 -5.21
C ASP A 43 0.10 2.19 -4.59
N PRO A 44 0.04 3.48 -4.21
CA PRO A 44 -1.20 4.08 -3.69
C PRO A 44 -2.39 3.94 -4.64
N GLU A 45 -2.17 4.13 -5.95
CA GLU A 45 -3.19 4.06 -6.99
C GLU A 45 -3.66 2.62 -7.20
N ILE A 46 -2.72 1.67 -7.26
CA ILE A 46 -3.01 0.23 -7.41
C ILE A 46 -3.80 -0.28 -6.21
N TYR A 47 -3.38 0.06 -4.99
CA TYR A 47 -4.03 -0.43 -3.78
C TYR A 47 -5.43 0.18 -3.61
N THR A 48 -5.61 1.47 -3.92
CA THR A 48 -6.93 2.11 -3.90
C THR A 48 -7.91 1.44 -4.87
N ARG A 49 -7.43 0.96 -6.01
CA ARG A 49 -8.26 0.17 -6.93
C ARG A 49 -8.60 -1.21 -6.34
N LEU A 50 -7.62 -1.90 -5.78
CA LEU A 50 -7.81 -3.25 -5.23
C LEU A 50 -8.76 -3.28 -4.04
N ILE A 51 -8.70 -2.30 -3.13
CA ILE A 51 -9.65 -2.23 -2.00
C ILE A 51 -11.08 -1.93 -2.46
N ARG A 52 -11.29 -1.27 -3.60
CA ARG A 52 -12.65 -1.09 -4.15
C ARG A 52 -13.20 -2.38 -4.72
N GLU A 53 -12.32 -3.19 -5.32
CA GLU A 53 -12.69 -4.50 -5.88
C GLU A 53 -12.87 -5.55 -4.76
N PHE A 54 -12.08 -5.47 -3.68
CA PHE A 54 -12.04 -6.47 -2.60
C PHE A 54 -11.93 -5.83 -1.19
N PRO A 55 -12.90 -5.01 -0.75
CA PRO A 55 -12.76 -4.19 0.46
C PRO A 55 -12.54 -4.99 1.75
N GLN A 56 -13.12 -6.18 1.85
CA GLN A 56 -12.98 -7.05 3.04
C GLN A 56 -11.70 -7.88 3.06
N ARG A 57 -10.88 -7.82 2.00
CA ARG A 57 -9.67 -8.63 1.87
C ARG A 57 -8.42 -7.92 2.39
N PHE A 58 -8.51 -6.64 2.75
CA PHE A 58 -7.39 -5.84 3.20
C PHE A 58 -7.67 -5.21 4.56
N ARG A 59 -6.68 -5.25 5.46
CA ARG A 59 -6.81 -4.69 6.82
C ARG A 59 -6.28 -3.27 6.91
N VAL A 60 -5.16 -3.00 6.25
CA VAL A 60 -4.49 -1.69 6.24
C VAL A 60 -3.55 -1.61 5.06
N ILE A 61 -3.34 -0.39 4.57
CA ILE A 61 -2.33 -0.05 3.58
C ILE A 61 -1.25 0.80 4.25
N LEU A 62 0.02 0.43 4.10
CA LEU A 62 1.18 1.18 4.52
C LEU A 62 1.92 1.67 3.29
N ILE A 63 2.03 2.99 3.13
CA ILE A 63 2.78 3.62 2.05
C ILE A 63 4.01 4.27 2.67
N ARG A 64 5.20 3.77 2.32
CA ARG A 64 6.43 4.43 2.72
C ARG A 64 6.56 5.75 1.99
N ASP A 65 6.76 6.83 2.72
CA ASP A 65 6.95 8.13 2.10
C ASP A 65 8.39 8.36 1.68
N VAL A 66 8.64 8.39 0.36
CA VAL A 66 9.96 8.65 -0.24
C VAL A 66 9.90 9.73 -1.34
N SER A 67 8.73 10.34 -1.54
CA SER A 67 8.46 11.29 -2.61
C SER A 67 8.82 12.73 -2.20
N ALA A 68 9.00 13.60 -3.20
CA ALA A 68 8.99 15.04 -2.99
C ALA A 68 7.54 15.59 -2.99
N ASP A 69 7.32 16.73 -2.32
CA ASP A 69 6.03 17.38 -2.00
C ASP A 69 4.93 17.34 -3.09
N ALA A 70 5.28 17.28 -4.37
CA ALA A 70 4.33 17.35 -5.47
C ALA A 70 3.35 16.16 -5.55
N ARG A 71 3.69 14.99 -5.01
CA ARG A 71 2.79 13.81 -5.01
C ARG A 71 1.97 13.67 -3.74
N ASP A 72 2.31 14.37 -2.67
CA ASP A 72 1.72 14.16 -1.34
C ASP A 72 0.23 14.46 -1.36
N GLN A 73 -0.19 15.52 -2.05
CA GLN A 73 -1.61 15.85 -2.18
C GLN A 73 -2.42 14.73 -2.88
N GLN A 74 -1.83 14.08 -3.88
CA GLN A 74 -2.47 12.95 -4.56
C GLN A 74 -2.56 11.73 -3.63
N VAL A 75 -1.47 11.39 -2.94
CA VAL A 75 -1.44 10.26 -2.00
C VAL A 75 -2.40 10.49 -0.83
N HIS A 76 -2.50 11.72 -0.31
CA HIS A 76 -3.48 12.08 0.71
C HIS A 76 -4.93 11.91 0.23
N SER A 77 -5.23 12.32 -1.01
CA SER A 77 -6.56 12.09 -1.60
C SER A 77 -6.87 10.59 -1.72
N LEU A 78 -5.90 9.77 -2.12
CA LEU A 78 -6.05 8.32 -2.17
C LEU A 78 -6.23 7.71 -0.78
N ALA A 79 -5.53 8.21 0.23
CA ALA A 79 -5.69 7.77 1.60
C ALA A 79 -7.11 8.04 2.13
N GLN A 80 -7.68 9.22 1.83
CA GLN A 80 -9.07 9.53 2.16
C GLN A 80 -10.06 8.60 1.45
N GLN A 81 -9.83 8.32 0.16
CA GLN A 81 -10.65 7.36 -0.60
C GLN A 81 -10.56 5.95 -0.02
N SER A 82 -9.40 5.57 0.49
CA SER A 82 -9.18 4.28 1.13
C SER A 82 -9.96 4.14 2.44
N VAL A 83 -9.90 5.17 3.29
CA VAL A 83 -10.68 5.23 4.52
C VAL A 83 -12.18 5.14 4.23
N ALA A 84 -12.66 5.83 3.20
CA ALA A 84 -14.06 5.75 2.76
C ALA A 84 -14.47 4.34 2.28
N ALA A 85 -13.52 3.55 1.76
CA ALA A 85 -13.72 2.16 1.38
C ALA A 85 -13.59 1.17 2.57
N GLY A 86 -13.35 1.69 3.79
CA GLY A 86 -13.25 0.89 5.01
C GLY A 86 -11.86 0.30 5.28
N VAL A 87 -10.84 0.69 4.49
CA VAL A 87 -9.46 0.21 4.68
C VAL A 87 -8.56 1.42 4.96
N PRO A 88 -8.00 1.57 6.17
CA PRO A 88 -7.11 2.69 6.47
C PRO A 88 -5.83 2.62 5.63
N MET A 89 -5.37 3.79 5.17
CA MET A 89 -4.08 3.95 4.50
C MET A 89 -3.22 4.94 5.29
N HIS A 90 -2.03 4.50 5.69
CA HIS A 90 -1.09 5.30 6.46
C HIS A 90 0.18 5.54 5.66
N LEU A 91 0.57 6.82 5.57
CA LEU A 91 1.92 7.18 5.13
C LEU A 91 2.87 7.01 6.32
N VAL A 92 3.99 6.35 6.09
CA VAL A 92 5.00 6.05 7.13
C VAL A 92 6.38 6.41 6.63
N ALA A 93 7.20 7.06 7.45
CA ALA A 93 8.55 7.43 7.03
C ALA A 93 9.50 6.21 6.93
N ASP A 94 9.29 5.23 7.81
CA ASP A 94 10.18 4.10 7.99
C ASP A 94 9.47 2.88 8.61
N SER A 95 10.22 1.78 8.70
CA SER A 95 9.73 0.51 9.26
C SER A 95 9.34 0.61 10.74
N ALA A 96 9.90 1.54 11.52
CA ALA A 96 9.53 1.73 12.92
C ALA A 96 8.15 2.38 13.04
N GLN A 97 7.85 3.40 12.22
CA GLN A 97 6.51 3.96 12.13
C GLN A 97 5.49 2.94 11.62
N ALA A 98 5.86 2.14 10.60
CA ALA A 98 5.04 1.04 10.11
C ALA A 98 4.68 0.04 11.23
N ALA A 99 5.67 -0.39 12.02
CA ALA A 99 5.46 -1.29 13.13
C ALA A 99 4.53 -0.70 14.20
N THR A 100 4.70 0.60 14.51
CA THR A 100 3.85 1.31 15.47
C THR A 100 2.38 1.34 15.01
N VAL A 101 2.13 1.63 13.72
CA VAL A 101 0.77 1.62 13.16
C VAL A 101 0.14 0.23 13.25
N LEU A 102 0.91 -0.81 12.90
CA LEU A 102 0.43 -2.20 12.98
C LEU A 102 0.13 -2.63 14.42
N GLN A 103 0.93 -2.18 15.39
CA GLN A 103 0.65 -2.42 16.82
C GLN A 103 -0.64 -1.74 17.27
N GLN A 104 -0.86 -0.48 16.88
CA GLN A 104 -2.08 0.26 17.21
C GLN A 104 -3.34 -0.41 16.63
N LEU A 105 -3.20 -1.08 15.48
CA LEU A 105 -4.26 -1.86 14.84
C LEU A 105 -4.41 -3.28 15.42
N GLY A 106 -3.58 -3.67 16.40
CA GLY A 106 -3.56 -5.02 16.97
C GLY A 106 -3.07 -6.10 16.02
N LEU A 107 -2.30 -5.72 14.99
CA LEU A 107 -1.74 -6.60 13.95
C LEU A 107 -0.29 -7.02 14.23
N LEU A 108 0.41 -6.31 15.13
CA LEU A 108 1.73 -6.67 15.64
C LEU A 108 1.74 -6.64 17.17
N ASP A 109 2.46 -7.59 17.78
CA ASP A 109 2.72 -7.61 19.21
C ASP A 109 3.83 -6.60 19.59
N GLY A 110 3.79 -6.09 20.82
CA GLY A 110 4.76 -5.11 21.32
C GLY A 110 6.21 -5.58 21.24
N HIS A 111 6.48 -6.86 21.49
CA HIS A 111 7.84 -7.40 21.41
C HIS A 111 8.39 -7.39 19.98
N ALA A 112 7.54 -7.62 18.98
CA ALA A 112 7.94 -7.55 17.57
C ALA A 112 8.26 -6.11 17.15
N VAL A 113 7.54 -5.12 17.68
CA VAL A 113 7.84 -3.70 17.44
C VAL A 113 9.21 -3.34 18.01
N GLU A 114 9.52 -3.76 19.24
CA GLU A 114 10.83 -3.49 19.86
C GLU A 114 11.98 -4.05 19.02
N GLN A 115 11.83 -5.25 18.47
CA GLN A 115 12.84 -5.84 17.57
C GLN A 115 13.02 -5.03 16.28
N ILE A 116 11.93 -4.56 15.66
CA ILE A 116 11.98 -3.75 14.44
C ILE A 116 12.62 -2.38 14.70
N VAL A 117 12.32 -1.77 15.85
CA VAL A 117 12.90 -0.49 16.26
C VAL A 117 14.38 -0.64 16.60
N ALA A 118 14.77 -1.73 17.27
CA ALA A 118 16.16 -2.00 17.64
C ALA A 118 17.06 -2.35 16.45
N ALA A 119 16.48 -2.82 15.34
CA ALA A 119 17.20 -3.17 14.11
C ALA A 119 17.43 -1.98 13.14
N ARG A 120 17.03 -0.76 13.54
CA ARG A 120 17.12 0.46 12.73
C ARG A 120 18.54 1.03 12.64
#